data_AF-A0AAQ3MQ94-F1
#
_entry.id   AF-A0AAQ3MQ94-F1
#
_cell.length_a   1.000
_cell.length_b   1.000
_cell.length_c   1.000
_cell.angle_alpha   90.00
_cell.angle_beta   90.00
_cell.angle_gamma   90.00
#
_symmetry.space_group_name_H-M   'P 1'
#
loop_
_entity.id
_entity.type
_entity.pdbx_description
1 polymer ?
#
loop_
_entity_poly.entity_id
_entity_poly.type
_entity_poly.pdbx_seq_one_letter_code
_entity_poly.pdbx_strand_id
1 'polypeptide(L)'
;MQTLYLVVACAIFILFLFPNTFCLADTNMKSGSQCSEADYSDSDSTFQTNLRSLLDSLVSNVVEHHGFYQNVVGEKANRVYGTVLCRGDISASNCSDCTLNSTREAPNDCPMRNDVTIWFRWCFLRYSNESFFGDMQQTGVTVTNETDFDEPSVVSEGLPFMSRVAAEAPDKSFMFHTAVLNTSKSGKRYGMAQCTRDINREDCRRCLDAQLLTFRTVIGNKRRWEIYGSNCFMWYNDYQFYSNGSTLLSGESFDTCLLF
;
A
#
# COMPACT_ATOMS: atom_id res chain seq x y z
N MET A 1 -47.76 27.18 -8.65
CA MET A 1 -47.18 26.81 -7.34
C MET A 1 -47.11 25.31 -7.11
N GLN A 2 -48.18 24.55 -7.37
CA GLN A 2 -48.24 23.11 -7.09
C GLN A 2 -47.23 22.26 -7.89
N THR A 3 -46.99 22.59 -9.16
CA THR A 3 -45.99 21.91 -10.01
C THR A 3 -44.56 22.12 -9.52
N LEU A 4 -44.23 23.32 -9.03
CA LEU A 4 -42.91 23.63 -8.47
C LEU A 4 -42.69 22.86 -7.15
N TYR A 5 -43.73 22.77 -6.32
CA TYR A 5 -43.68 21.99 -5.08
C TYR A 5 -43.44 20.50 -5.33
N LEU A 6 -44.10 19.91 -6.33
CA LEU A 6 -43.91 18.51 -6.72
C LEU A 6 -42.49 18.24 -7.24
N VAL A 7 -41.92 19.15 -8.05
CA VAL A 7 -40.53 19.02 -8.55
C VAL A 7 -39.52 19.10 -7.41
N VAL A 8 -39.71 20.05 -6.47
CA VAL A 8 -38.82 20.20 -5.31
C VAL A 8 -38.94 19.00 -4.36
N ALA A 9 -40.16 18.52 -4.10
CA ALA A 9 -40.38 17.34 -3.26
C ALA A 9 -39.77 16.07 -3.88
N CYS A 10 -39.86 15.91 -5.20
CA CYS A 10 -39.25 14.79 -5.92
C CYS A 10 -37.72 14.86 -5.90
N ALA A 11 -37.13 16.04 -6.09
CA ALA A 11 -35.68 16.24 -5.98
C ALA A 11 -35.14 15.94 -4.57
N ILE A 12 -35.87 16.35 -3.53
CA ILE A 12 -35.53 16.04 -2.13
C ILE A 12 -35.67 14.54 -1.87
N PHE A 13 -36.73 13.89 -2.37
CA PHE A 13 -36.92 12.45 -2.23
C PHE A 13 -35.81 11.66 -2.93
N ILE A 14 -35.39 12.06 -4.12
CA ILE A 14 -34.25 11.47 -4.85
C ILE A 14 -32.94 11.61 -4.04
N LEU A 15 -32.71 12.75 -3.38
CA LEU A 15 -31.56 12.96 -2.48
C LEU A 15 -31.60 12.05 -1.23
N PHE A 16 -32.78 11.56 -0.82
CA PHE A 16 -32.93 10.60 0.28
C PHE A 16 -32.93 9.14 -0.17
N LEU A 17 -33.18 8.85 -1.45
CA LEU A 17 -33.15 7.50 -2.02
C LEU A 17 -31.73 7.00 -2.30
N PHE A 18 -30.77 7.91 -2.47
CA PHE A 18 -29.35 7.57 -2.55
C PHE A 18 -28.69 7.95 -1.21
N PRO A 19 -28.58 7.03 -0.24
CA PRO A 19 -27.73 7.29 0.92
C PRO A 19 -26.35 7.66 0.38
N ASN A 20 -25.86 8.84 0.76
CA ASN A 20 -24.51 9.33 0.45
C ASN A 20 -23.48 8.37 1.06
N THR A 21 -23.30 7.22 0.42
CA THR A 21 -22.19 6.32 0.69
C THR A 21 -21.03 6.98 -0.02
N PHE A 22 -20.31 7.85 0.69
CA PHE A 22 -19.07 8.43 0.20
C PHE A 22 -18.10 7.28 -0.10
N CYS A 23 -18.03 6.87 -1.37
CA CYS A 23 -17.01 5.97 -1.86
C CYS A 23 -15.74 6.82 -2.02
N LEU A 24 -14.78 6.65 -1.12
CA LEU A 24 -13.46 7.23 -1.31
C LEU A 24 -12.77 6.42 -2.39
N ALA A 25 -12.56 7.05 -3.56
CA ALA A 25 -11.80 6.44 -4.64
C ALA A 25 -10.41 6.08 -4.12
N ASP A 26 -10.04 4.81 -4.25
CA ASP A 26 -8.67 4.40 -3.97
C ASP A 26 -7.78 4.95 -5.09
N THR A 27 -6.72 5.66 -4.72
CA THR A 27 -5.90 6.45 -5.64
C THR A 27 -4.42 6.20 -5.42
N ASN A 28 -3.65 6.36 -6.49
CA ASN A 28 -2.20 6.23 -6.48
C ASN A 28 -1.51 7.43 -5.81
N MET A 29 -1.65 7.56 -4.49
CA MET A 29 -1.03 8.66 -3.72
C MET A 29 0.25 8.20 -3.06
N LYS A 30 1.29 9.04 -3.07
CA LYS A 30 2.51 8.86 -2.26
C LYS A 30 2.17 9.01 -0.78
N SER A 31 2.52 8.00 0.00
CA SER A 31 2.30 7.95 1.46
C SER A 31 3.53 8.38 2.25
N GLY A 32 4.73 8.27 1.67
CA GLY A 32 5.97 8.74 2.30
C GLY A 32 7.22 8.19 1.63
N SER A 33 8.38 8.53 2.18
CA SER A 33 9.68 8.03 1.76
C SER A 33 10.66 7.97 2.92
N GLN A 34 11.70 7.16 2.74
CA GLN A 34 12.86 7.09 3.62
C GLN A 34 14.10 7.05 2.74
N CYS A 35 15.05 7.93 3.03
CA CYS A 35 16.30 8.01 2.28
C CYS A 35 17.50 7.85 3.22
N SER A 36 18.56 7.17 2.75
CA SER A 36 19.89 7.22 3.38
C SER A 36 20.46 8.62 3.37
N GLU A 37 21.59 8.86 4.05
CA GLU A 37 22.37 10.09 3.90
C GLU A 37 22.81 10.34 2.44
N ALA A 38 23.02 11.61 2.11
CA ALA A 38 23.43 12.01 0.77
C ALA A 38 24.87 11.58 0.49
N ASP A 39 25.05 10.98 -0.68
CA ASP A 39 26.37 10.64 -1.19
C ASP A 39 26.70 11.55 -2.38
N TYR A 40 27.40 12.64 -2.07
CA TYR A 40 27.89 13.59 -3.07
C TYR A 40 29.24 13.20 -3.66
N SER A 41 29.80 12.04 -3.27
CA SER A 41 31.13 11.65 -3.73
C SER A 41 31.20 11.42 -5.24
N ASP A 42 30.06 11.29 -5.91
CA ASP A 42 30.02 10.81 -7.28
C ASP A 42 28.76 11.31 -8.06
N SER A 43 28.65 12.63 -8.21
CA SER A 43 27.50 13.32 -8.84
C SER A 43 27.28 13.06 -10.34
N ASP A 44 28.13 12.24 -10.96
CA ASP A 44 28.04 11.78 -12.36
C ASP A 44 28.42 10.28 -12.47
N SER A 45 28.06 9.51 -11.43
CA SER A 45 28.55 8.14 -11.23
C SER A 45 27.94 7.10 -12.16
N THR A 46 28.73 6.05 -12.40
CA THR A 46 28.23 4.79 -12.99
C THR A 46 27.03 4.24 -12.21
N PHE A 47 26.95 4.50 -10.90
CA PHE A 47 25.79 4.18 -10.07
C PHE A 47 24.50 4.84 -10.58
N GLN A 48 24.49 6.14 -10.88
CA GLN A 48 23.28 6.82 -11.38
C GLN A 48 22.80 6.27 -12.73
N THR A 49 23.74 5.92 -13.62
CA THR A 49 23.41 5.25 -14.89
C THR A 49 22.80 3.86 -14.66
N ASN A 50 23.37 3.10 -13.73
CA ASN A 50 22.85 1.77 -13.35
C ASN A 50 21.49 1.88 -12.64
N LEU A 51 21.29 2.89 -11.79
CA LEU A 51 20.02 3.17 -11.14
C LEU A 51 18.94 3.47 -12.17
N ARG A 52 19.22 4.34 -13.16
CA ARG A 52 18.26 4.61 -14.24
C ARG A 52 17.88 3.34 -15.00
N SER A 53 18.88 2.54 -15.36
CA SER A 53 18.67 1.26 -16.06
C SER A 53 17.89 0.25 -15.21
N LEU A 54 18.12 0.24 -13.89
CA LEU A 54 17.37 -0.56 -12.93
C LEU A 54 15.90 -0.11 -12.88
N LEU A 55 15.64 1.18 -12.71
CA LEU A 55 14.29 1.74 -12.64
C LEU A 55 13.50 1.46 -13.93
N ASP A 56 14.12 1.62 -15.10
CA ASP A 56 13.51 1.28 -16.39
C ASP A 56 13.18 -0.22 -16.50
N SER A 57 14.06 -1.08 -15.98
CA SER A 57 13.82 -2.52 -15.91
C SER A 57 12.66 -2.87 -14.97
N LEU A 58 12.53 -2.21 -13.82
CA LEU A 58 11.42 -2.42 -12.90
C LEU A 58 10.07 -2.08 -13.56
N VAL A 59 9.98 -0.92 -14.23
CA VAL A 59 8.77 -0.50 -14.97
C VAL A 59 8.39 -1.53 -16.04
N SER A 60 9.37 -2.03 -16.78
CA SER A 60 9.12 -2.92 -17.93
C SER A 60 8.68 -4.33 -17.53
N ASN A 61 9.07 -4.81 -16.35
CA ASN A 61 8.92 -6.23 -15.97
C ASN A 61 7.88 -6.47 -14.86
N VAL A 62 7.45 -5.44 -14.12
CA VAL A 62 6.59 -5.62 -12.93
C VAL A 62 5.28 -6.34 -13.24
N VAL A 63 4.64 -6.03 -14.37
CA VAL A 63 3.35 -6.62 -14.77
C VAL A 63 3.51 -8.10 -15.13
N GLU A 64 4.54 -8.43 -15.92
CA GLU A 64 4.84 -9.81 -16.32
C GLU A 64 5.17 -10.70 -15.11
N HIS A 65 5.67 -10.10 -14.02
CA HIS A 65 5.97 -10.79 -12.77
C HIS A 65 4.85 -10.62 -11.71
N HIS A 66 3.64 -10.32 -12.17
CA HIS A 66 2.43 -10.25 -11.35
C HIS A 66 2.53 -9.25 -10.20
N GLY A 67 3.15 -8.09 -10.42
CA GLY A 67 3.22 -7.02 -9.43
C GLY A 67 4.35 -7.15 -8.41
N PHE A 68 5.37 -8.00 -8.62
CA PHE A 68 6.59 -7.99 -7.81
C PHE A 68 7.75 -8.35 -8.70
N TYR A 69 8.75 -7.48 -8.72
CA TYR A 69 9.94 -7.73 -9.50
C TYR A 69 11.15 -7.18 -8.77
N GLN A 70 12.23 -7.96 -8.81
CA GLN A 70 13.51 -7.60 -8.25
C GLN A 70 14.55 -7.68 -9.35
N ASN A 71 15.48 -6.74 -9.36
CA ASN A 71 16.59 -6.77 -10.31
C ASN A 71 17.86 -6.17 -9.70
N VAL A 72 18.99 -6.53 -10.27
CA VAL A 72 20.31 -5.97 -9.94
C VAL A 72 20.96 -5.48 -11.22
N VAL A 73 21.44 -4.25 -11.21
CA VAL A 73 22.17 -3.66 -12.34
C VAL A 73 23.54 -3.18 -11.89
N GLY A 74 24.55 -3.38 -12.73
CA GLY A 74 25.93 -2.95 -12.47
C GLY A 74 26.80 -4.02 -11.82
N GLU A 75 28.05 -3.65 -11.54
CA GLU A 75 29.06 -4.54 -10.99
C GLU A 75 29.85 -3.91 -9.84
N LYS A 76 30.33 -4.75 -8.92
CA LYS A 76 31.18 -4.36 -7.78
C LYS A 76 30.56 -3.19 -7.00
N ALA A 77 31.29 -2.08 -6.87
CA ALA A 77 30.88 -0.89 -6.12
C ALA A 77 29.72 -0.11 -6.77
N ASN A 78 29.39 -0.39 -8.03
CA ASN A 78 28.32 0.29 -8.77
C ASN A 78 27.05 -0.56 -8.90
N ARG A 79 26.92 -1.64 -8.12
CA ARG A 79 25.69 -2.44 -8.10
C ARG A 79 24.54 -1.65 -7.48
N VAL A 80 23.38 -1.80 -8.09
CA VAL A 80 22.12 -1.26 -7.57
C VAL A 80 21.12 -2.39 -7.50
N TYR A 81 20.61 -2.66 -6.31
CA TYR A 81 19.55 -3.62 -6.04
C TYR A 81 18.23 -2.87 -6.03
N GLY A 82 17.20 -3.39 -6.71
CA GLY A 82 15.89 -2.77 -6.78
C GLY A 82 14.77 -3.77 -6.58
N THR A 83 13.70 -3.32 -5.95
CA THR A 83 12.45 -4.08 -5.79
C THR A 83 11.28 -3.16 -5.97
N VAL A 84 10.28 -3.61 -6.72
CA VAL A 84 8.94 -3.03 -6.72
C VAL A 84 7.92 -4.08 -6.29
N LEU A 85 6.94 -3.68 -5.49
CA LEU A 85 5.79 -4.49 -5.09
C LEU A 85 4.51 -3.68 -5.27
N CYS A 86 3.61 -4.15 -6.13
CA CYS A 86 2.24 -3.65 -6.23
C CYS A 86 1.33 -4.28 -5.17
N ARG A 87 0.30 -3.55 -4.77
CA ARG A 87 -0.72 -4.06 -3.85
C ARG A 87 -1.49 -5.21 -4.51
N GLY A 88 -1.81 -6.27 -3.76
CA GLY A 88 -2.27 -7.53 -4.35
C GLY A 88 -3.66 -7.51 -5.03
N ASP A 89 -4.43 -6.43 -4.87
CA ASP A 89 -5.80 -6.25 -5.38
C ASP A 89 -5.93 -5.30 -6.58
N ILE A 90 -4.84 -4.65 -7.01
CA ILE A 90 -4.90 -3.69 -8.12
C ILE A 90 -4.66 -4.36 -9.48
N SER A 91 -5.14 -3.71 -10.55
CA SER A 91 -5.00 -4.22 -11.91
C SER A 91 -3.56 -4.13 -12.41
N ALA A 92 -3.25 -4.87 -13.48
CA ALA A 92 -1.98 -4.73 -14.18
C ALA A 92 -1.69 -3.28 -14.62
N SER A 93 -2.72 -2.54 -15.09
CA SER A 93 -2.59 -1.13 -15.48
C SER A 93 -2.23 -0.25 -14.28
N ASN A 94 -2.96 -0.37 -13.17
CA ASN A 94 -2.72 0.43 -11.96
C ASN A 94 -1.36 0.11 -11.34
N CYS A 95 -0.92 -1.15 -11.42
CA CYS A 95 0.41 -1.58 -11.01
C CYS A 95 1.51 -0.97 -11.88
N SER A 96 1.33 -0.97 -13.21
CA SER A 96 2.24 -0.30 -14.16
C SER A 96 2.32 1.21 -13.87
N ASP A 97 1.18 1.88 -13.70
CA ASP A 97 1.11 3.32 -13.43
C ASP A 97 1.76 3.68 -12.09
N CYS A 98 1.53 2.88 -11.06
CA CYS A 98 2.19 3.08 -9.77
C CYS A 98 3.70 2.89 -9.86
N THR A 99 4.15 1.85 -10.56
CA THR A 99 5.58 1.59 -10.75
C THR A 99 6.24 2.75 -11.51
N LEU A 100 5.59 3.26 -12.56
CA LEU A 100 6.09 4.41 -13.31
C LEU A 100 6.15 5.70 -12.45
N ASN A 101 5.11 5.96 -11.65
CA ASN A 101 5.08 7.14 -10.80
C ASN A 101 6.13 7.07 -9.69
N SER A 102 6.25 5.93 -9.01
CA SER A 102 7.21 5.73 -7.93
C SER A 102 8.67 5.81 -8.42
N THR A 103 8.99 5.25 -9.60
CA THR A 103 10.34 5.31 -10.17
C THR A 103 10.73 6.71 -10.64
N ARG A 104 9.76 7.52 -11.07
CA ARG A 104 9.97 8.95 -11.40
C ARG A 104 10.12 9.82 -10.16
N GLU A 105 9.34 9.54 -9.12
CA GLU A 105 9.31 10.34 -7.90
C GLU A 105 10.54 10.08 -7.01
N ALA A 106 10.99 8.82 -6.88
CA ALA A 106 12.03 8.46 -5.93
C ALA A 106 13.34 9.26 -6.07
N PRO A 107 13.89 9.50 -7.29
CA PRO A 107 15.10 10.32 -7.44
C PRO A 107 14.88 11.81 -7.14
N ASN A 108 13.65 12.32 -7.34
CA ASN A 108 13.30 13.71 -7.05
C ASN A 108 13.15 13.95 -5.54
N ASP A 109 12.55 12.97 -4.86
CA ASP A 109 12.26 13.04 -3.42
C ASP A 109 13.50 12.75 -2.56
N CYS A 110 14.35 11.84 -3.02
CA CYS A 110 15.60 11.46 -2.39
C CYS A 110 16.79 11.73 -3.33
N PRO A 111 17.12 12.99 -3.62
CA PRO A 111 18.22 13.31 -4.54
C PRO A 111 19.56 12.87 -3.95
N MET A 112 20.40 12.26 -4.79
CA MET A 112 21.77 11.86 -4.46
C MET A 112 21.87 10.83 -3.31
N ARG A 113 20.87 9.97 -3.15
CA ARG A 113 20.83 8.94 -2.10
C ARG A 113 20.96 7.55 -2.72
N ASN A 114 21.65 6.66 -2.03
CA ASN A 114 21.94 5.32 -2.54
C ASN A 114 21.00 4.25 -2.00
N ASP A 115 20.41 4.41 -0.80
CA ASP A 115 19.30 3.59 -0.28
C ASP A 115 18.05 4.46 -0.14
N VAL A 116 17.02 4.11 -0.89
CA VAL A 116 15.76 4.84 -0.94
C VAL A 116 14.60 3.87 -0.94
N THR A 117 13.65 4.14 -0.07
CA THR A 117 12.35 3.50 -0.04
C THR A 117 11.28 4.56 -0.25
N ILE A 118 10.35 4.31 -1.17
CA ILE A 118 9.19 5.17 -1.39
C ILE A 118 7.91 4.33 -1.37
N TRP A 119 6.90 4.85 -0.67
CA TRP A 119 5.61 4.20 -0.52
C TRP A 119 4.55 4.99 -1.26
N PHE A 120 3.84 4.32 -2.16
CA PHE A 120 2.56 4.75 -2.70
C PHE A 120 1.47 3.82 -2.19
N ARG A 121 0.22 4.27 -2.21
CA ARG A 121 -0.93 3.43 -1.84
C ARG A 121 -1.08 2.19 -2.75
N TRP A 122 -0.61 2.26 -3.99
CA TRP A 122 -0.74 1.14 -4.93
C TRP A 122 0.53 0.30 -5.05
N CYS A 123 1.69 0.82 -4.65
CA CYS A 123 2.94 0.10 -4.76
C CYS A 123 4.02 0.66 -3.84
N PHE A 124 5.03 -0.15 -3.66
CA PHE A 124 6.23 0.10 -2.90
C PHE A 124 7.43 -0.03 -3.84
N LEU A 125 8.39 0.89 -3.74
CA LEU A 125 9.66 0.82 -4.45
C LEU A 125 10.79 1.00 -3.45
N ARG A 126 11.80 0.11 -3.52
CA ARG A 126 13.08 0.30 -2.83
C ARG A 126 14.23 0.06 -3.78
N TYR A 127 15.27 0.88 -3.67
CA TYR A 127 16.58 0.58 -4.24
C TYR A 127 17.69 0.84 -3.22
N SER A 128 18.80 0.12 -3.35
CA SER A 128 19.98 0.28 -2.50
C SER A 128 21.27 -0.08 -3.24
N ASN A 129 22.41 0.49 -2.83
CA ASN A 129 23.73 0.01 -3.22
C ASN A 129 24.15 -1.26 -2.45
N GLU A 130 23.43 -1.60 -1.39
CA GLU A 130 23.57 -2.84 -0.63
C GLU A 130 22.42 -3.81 -0.93
N SER A 131 22.70 -5.11 -0.79
CA SER A 131 21.65 -6.11 -0.99
C SER A 131 20.69 -6.11 0.21
N PHE A 132 19.39 -6.19 -0.06
CA PHE A 132 18.34 -6.32 0.95
C PHE A 132 17.35 -7.45 0.62
N PHE A 133 17.63 -8.26 -0.40
CA PHE A 133 16.70 -9.27 -0.89
C PHE A 133 16.62 -10.44 0.08
N GLY A 134 15.42 -10.79 0.50
CA GLY A 134 15.17 -11.87 1.47
C GLY A 134 15.56 -11.54 2.91
N ASP A 135 16.09 -10.35 3.17
CA ASP A 135 16.44 -9.89 4.51
C ASP A 135 15.23 -9.20 5.14
N MET A 136 14.57 -9.90 6.07
CA MET A 136 13.41 -9.35 6.77
C MET A 136 13.83 -8.20 7.69
N GLN A 137 13.25 -7.02 7.44
CA GLN A 137 13.45 -5.82 8.24
C GLN A 137 12.16 -5.43 8.97
N GLN A 138 12.28 -5.22 10.29
CA GLN A 138 11.20 -4.74 11.15
C GLN A 138 11.12 -3.21 11.16
N THR A 139 10.98 -2.61 9.98
CA THR A 139 10.85 -1.16 9.82
C THR A 139 9.48 -0.81 9.27
N GLY A 140 8.98 0.38 9.61
CA GLY A 140 7.81 0.94 8.95
C GLY A 140 7.40 2.31 9.46
N VAL A 141 6.69 3.03 8.59
CA VAL A 141 6.10 4.34 8.86
C VAL A 141 4.61 4.15 9.10
N THR A 142 4.09 4.78 10.14
CA THR A 142 2.65 4.75 10.46
C THR A 142 2.00 6.05 10.00
N VAL A 143 0.92 5.93 9.22
CA VAL A 143 0.07 7.04 8.82
C VAL A 143 -1.26 6.90 9.57
N THR A 144 -1.64 7.92 10.35
CA THR A 144 -2.93 7.95 11.06
C THR A 144 -3.56 9.35 10.96
N ASN A 145 -4.85 9.45 11.26
CA ASN A 145 -5.48 10.75 11.50
C ASN A 145 -5.46 11.04 13.01
N GLU A 146 -4.80 12.13 13.39
CA GLU A 146 -4.60 12.44 14.80
C GLU A 146 -5.87 12.81 15.57
N THR A 147 -6.95 13.19 14.88
CA THR A 147 -8.18 13.69 15.52
C THR A 147 -9.38 12.74 15.40
N ASP A 148 -9.23 11.58 14.74
CA ASP A 148 -10.33 10.65 14.52
C ASP A 148 -10.11 9.30 15.23
N PHE A 149 -11.07 8.96 16.10
CA PHE A 149 -10.93 7.88 17.08
C PHE A 149 -12.13 6.95 17.08
N ASP A 150 -11.86 5.70 17.40
CA ASP A 150 -12.88 4.68 17.63
C ASP A 150 -13.22 4.54 19.11
N GLU A 151 -14.49 4.21 19.34
CA GLU A 151 -14.98 3.84 20.67
C GLU A 151 -14.32 2.55 21.16
N PRO A 152 -14.12 2.38 22.49
CA PRO A 152 -13.40 1.22 23.04
C PRO A 152 -13.94 -0.15 22.58
N SER A 153 -15.24 -0.29 22.34
CA SER A 153 -15.81 -1.54 21.83
C SER A 153 -15.30 -1.89 20.44
N VAL A 154 -15.19 -0.91 19.54
CA VAL A 154 -14.69 -1.13 18.17
C VAL A 154 -13.19 -1.47 18.19
N VAL A 155 -12.42 -0.77 19.02
CA VAL A 155 -10.98 -1.05 19.22
C VAL A 155 -10.76 -2.50 19.70
N SER A 156 -11.62 -2.98 20.62
CA SER A 156 -11.53 -4.35 21.14
C SER A 156 -11.81 -5.43 20.08
N GLU A 157 -12.59 -5.11 19.04
CA GLU A 157 -12.86 -6.01 17.91
C GLU A 157 -11.77 -5.90 16.82
N GLY A 158 -11.20 -4.70 16.62
CA GLY A 158 -10.28 -4.37 15.53
C GLY A 158 -8.93 -5.08 15.60
N LEU A 159 -8.30 -5.15 16.78
CA LEU A 159 -6.99 -5.82 16.92
C LEU A 159 -7.07 -7.35 16.69
N PRO A 160 -8.01 -8.10 17.30
CA PRO A 160 -8.20 -9.51 16.97
C PRO A 160 -8.53 -9.73 15.49
N PHE A 161 -9.28 -8.80 14.88
CA PHE A 161 -9.54 -8.84 13.45
C PHE A 161 -8.26 -8.71 12.62
N MET A 162 -7.44 -7.68 12.85
CA MET A 162 -6.18 -7.51 12.11
C MET A 162 -5.17 -8.63 12.39
N SER A 163 -5.20 -9.22 13.59
CA SER A 163 -4.39 -10.40 13.91
C SER A 163 -4.73 -11.60 13.04
N ARG A 164 -6.02 -11.83 12.73
CA ARG A 164 -6.44 -12.88 11.79
C ARG A 164 -6.02 -12.56 10.35
N VAL A 165 -6.19 -11.31 9.93
CA VAL A 165 -5.78 -10.86 8.58
C VAL A 165 -4.29 -11.09 8.37
N ALA A 166 -3.48 -10.70 9.37
CA ALA A 166 -2.03 -10.90 9.38
C ALA A 166 -1.62 -12.39 9.34
N ALA A 167 -2.29 -13.23 10.14
CA ALA A 167 -1.97 -14.66 10.22
C ALA A 167 -2.24 -15.41 8.91
N GLU A 168 -3.26 -14.99 8.15
CA GLU A 168 -3.65 -15.63 6.88
C GLU A 168 -2.85 -15.14 5.67
N ALA A 169 -2.40 -13.88 5.65
CA ALA A 169 -1.70 -13.29 4.50
C ALA A 169 -0.53 -14.12 3.95
N PRO A 170 0.40 -14.68 4.75
CA PRO A 170 1.53 -15.48 4.25
C PRO A 170 1.13 -16.72 3.45
N ASP A 171 -0.09 -17.22 3.65
CA ASP A 171 -0.60 -18.44 3.01
C ASP A 171 -1.54 -18.16 1.83
N LYS A 172 -1.88 -16.88 1.57
CA LYS A 172 -2.67 -16.48 0.41
C LYS A 172 -1.80 -16.22 -0.83
N SER A 173 -2.45 -16.18 -1.99
CA SER A 173 -1.81 -15.74 -3.24
C SER A 173 -1.18 -14.37 -3.06
N PHE A 174 -0.01 -14.17 -3.66
CA PHE A 174 0.78 -12.93 -3.58
C PHE A 174 1.19 -12.50 -2.16
N MET A 175 1.04 -13.37 -1.16
CA MET A 175 1.19 -13.03 0.26
C MET A 175 0.34 -11.81 0.66
N PHE A 176 -0.85 -11.69 0.08
CA PHE A 176 -1.77 -10.57 0.25
C PHE A 176 -3.13 -11.08 0.73
N HIS A 177 -3.69 -10.43 1.74
CA HIS A 177 -5.02 -10.76 2.23
C HIS A 177 -5.80 -9.53 2.66
N THR A 178 -7.10 -9.56 2.39
CA THR A 178 -8.08 -8.56 2.80
C THR A 178 -9.23 -9.22 3.53
N ALA A 179 -9.84 -8.49 4.47
CA ALA A 179 -11.05 -8.93 5.14
C ALA A 179 -11.91 -7.75 5.59
N VAL A 180 -13.15 -8.06 5.96
CA VAL A 180 -14.13 -7.10 6.50
C VAL A 180 -14.58 -7.54 7.89
N LEU A 181 -14.57 -6.61 8.83
CA LEU A 181 -15.18 -6.74 10.14
C LEU A 181 -16.49 -5.96 10.16
N ASN A 182 -17.60 -6.65 10.43
CA ASN A 182 -18.86 -5.99 10.75
C ASN A 182 -18.83 -5.66 12.24
N THR A 183 -18.62 -4.39 12.57
CA THR A 183 -18.57 -3.96 13.98
C THR A 183 -19.99 -3.91 14.55
N SER A 184 -20.10 -4.19 15.83
CA SER A 184 -21.39 -4.23 16.53
C SER A 184 -22.12 -2.86 16.58
N LYS A 185 -21.42 -1.73 16.38
CA LYS A 185 -21.95 -0.37 16.66
C LYS A 185 -21.56 0.74 15.68
N SER A 186 -20.56 0.58 14.80
CA SER A 186 -20.06 1.69 13.96
C SER A 186 -19.86 1.32 12.49
N GLY A 187 -20.64 0.37 11.97
CA GLY A 187 -20.54 -0.06 10.59
C GLY A 187 -19.40 -1.05 10.35
N LYS A 188 -18.72 -0.93 9.21
CA LYS A 188 -17.70 -1.89 8.78
C LYS A 188 -16.28 -1.37 9.02
N ARG A 189 -15.35 -2.31 9.15
CA ARG A 189 -13.90 -2.07 9.13
C ARG A 189 -13.27 -2.96 8.08
N TYR A 190 -12.33 -2.41 7.35
CA TYR A 190 -11.67 -3.03 6.21
C TYR A 190 -10.19 -3.15 6.55
N GLY A 191 -9.67 -4.37 6.48
CA GLY A 191 -8.29 -4.67 6.83
C GLY A 191 -7.56 -5.29 5.64
N MET A 192 -6.28 -4.97 5.50
CA MET A 192 -5.37 -5.69 4.61
C MET A 192 -4.04 -5.99 5.29
N ALA A 193 -3.40 -7.08 4.87
CA ALA A 193 -2.01 -7.39 5.19
C ALA A 193 -1.31 -7.89 3.93
N GLN A 194 -0.05 -7.46 3.72
CA GLN A 194 0.76 -7.88 2.58
C GLN A 194 2.22 -8.08 2.99
N CYS A 195 2.91 -9.04 2.38
CA CYS A 195 4.36 -9.17 2.45
C CYS A 195 5.03 -9.06 1.07
N THR A 196 6.30 -8.66 1.06
CA THR A 196 7.18 -8.84 -0.10
C THR A 196 7.40 -10.34 -0.33
N ARG A 197 7.59 -10.73 -1.60
CA ARG A 197 7.60 -12.15 -1.99
C ARG A 197 8.98 -12.78 -1.98
N ASP A 198 10.00 -12.04 -1.54
CA ASP A 198 11.38 -12.48 -1.36
C ASP A 198 11.68 -13.03 0.04
N ILE A 199 10.78 -12.81 1.01
CA ILE A 199 10.89 -13.39 2.35
C ILE A 199 10.04 -14.65 2.48
N ASN A 200 10.41 -15.56 3.40
CA ASN A 200 9.63 -16.77 3.65
C ASN A 200 8.37 -16.48 4.50
N ARG A 201 7.50 -17.48 4.64
CA ARG A 201 6.23 -17.33 5.40
C ARG A 201 6.43 -17.02 6.87
N GLU A 202 7.46 -17.56 7.50
CA GLU A 202 7.75 -17.31 8.91
C GLU A 202 8.20 -15.86 9.13
N ASP A 203 9.10 -15.37 8.29
CA ASP A 203 9.55 -13.99 8.33
C ASP A 203 8.43 -13.01 8.00
N CYS A 204 7.52 -13.36 7.07
CA CYS A 204 6.31 -12.58 6.82
C CYS A 204 5.43 -12.49 8.07
N ARG A 205 5.19 -13.60 8.78
CA ARG A 205 4.46 -13.59 10.06
C ARG A 205 5.15 -12.72 11.10
N ARG A 206 6.47 -12.88 11.29
CA ARG A 206 7.26 -12.06 12.23
C ARG A 206 7.18 -10.58 11.92
N CYS A 207 7.20 -10.20 10.64
CA CYS A 207 7.07 -8.81 10.22
C CYS A 207 5.69 -8.24 10.55
N LEU A 208 4.62 -8.96 10.20
CA LEU A 208 3.25 -8.52 10.47
C LEU A 208 2.93 -8.49 11.98
N ASP A 209 3.46 -9.44 12.76
CA ASP A 209 3.35 -9.45 14.22
C ASP A 209 4.02 -8.22 14.85
N ALA A 210 5.18 -7.80 14.32
CA ALA A 210 5.84 -6.57 14.77
C ALA A 210 4.97 -5.33 14.50
N GLN A 211 4.25 -5.27 13.37
CA GLN A 211 3.31 -4.17 13.08
C GLN A 211 2.09 -4.18 14.02
N LEU A 212 1.59 -5.36 14.41
CA LEU A 212 0.54 -5.48 15.43
C LEU A 212 1.01 -4.98 16.81
N LEU A 213 2.30 -5.10 17.13
CA LEU A 213 2.87 -4.49 18.34
C LEU A 213 2.87 -2.96 18.23
N THR A 214 3.26 -2.39 17.09
CA THR A 214 3.17 -0.95 16.83
C THR A 214 1.75 -0.43 17.00
N PHE A 215 0.74 -1.19 16.57
CA PHE A 215 -0.66 -0.83 16.81
C PHE A 215 -0.95 -0.65 18.32
N ARG A 216 -0.50 -1.58 19.16
CA ARG A 216 -0.75 -1.55 20.60
C ARG A 216 -0.07 -0.38 21.31
N THR A 217 1.13 0.01 20.86
CA THR A 217 1.97 0.98 21.57
C THR A 217 1.85 2.40 21.03
N VAL A 218 1.55 2.56 19.74
CA VAL A 218 1.55 3.87 19.05
C VAL A 218 0.15 4.26 18.57
N ILE A 219 -0.58 3.34 17.94
CA ILE A 219 -1.86 3.66 17.27
C ILE A 219 -3.00 3.73 18.28
N GLY A 220 -3.12 2.76 19.18
CA GLY A 220 -4.17 2.77 20.20
C GLY A 220 -5.58 2.73 19.60
N ASN A 221 -6.33 3.82 19.73
CA ASN A 221 -7.74 3.92 19.33
C ASN A 221 -7.99 4.75 18.07
N LYS A 222 -6.99 5.02 17.22
CA LYS A 222 -7.22 5.70 15.94
C LYS A 222 -8.20 4.91 15.06
N ARG A 223 -9.18 5.60 14.49
CA ARG A 223 -10.19 4.97 13.61
C ARG A 223 -9.60 4.42 12.31
N ARG A 224 -8.56 5.08 11.79
CA ARG A 224 -7.88 4.74 10.54
C ARG A 224 -6.39 4.77 10.74
N TRP A 225 -5.72 3.78 10.19
CA TRP A 225 -4.26 3.72 10.21
C TRP A 225 -3.72 2.81 9.11
N GLU A 226 -2.53 3.16 8.64
CA GLU A 226 -1.80 2.43 7.61
C GLU A 226 -0.34 2.33 8.04
N ILE A 227 0.20 1.12 8.11
CA ILE A 227 1.62 0.87 8.37
C ILE A 227 2.28 0.44 7.07
N TYR A 228 3.30 1.20 6.69
CA TYR A 228 4.10 1.02 5.49
C TYR A 228 5.50 0.54 5.88
N GLY A 229 5.77 -0.76 5.74
CA GLY A 229 7.06 -1.34 6.08
C GLY A 229 7.99 -1.57 4.89
N SER A 230 9.16 -2.16 5.16
CA SER A 230 10.10 -2.58 4.10
C SER A 230 9.74 -3.92 3.49
N ASN A 231 9.21 -4.85 4.28
CA ASN A 231 8.82 -6.19 3.83
C ASN A 231 7.35 -6.54 4.09
N CYS A 232 6.65 -5.80 4.95
CA CYS A 232 5.24 -6.03 5.21
C CYS A 232 4.46 -4.74 5.40
N PHE A 233 3.16 -4.81 5.15
CA PHE A 233 2.27 -3.66 5.10
C PHE A 233 0.94 -4.06 5.75
N MET A 234 0.35 -3.17 6.54
CA MET A 234 -0.89 -3.46 7.26
C MET A 234 -1.76 -2.22 7.40
N TRP A 235 -2.98 -2.28 6.87
CA TRP A 235 -3.90 -1.14 6.84
C TRP A 235 -5.25 -1.50 7.44
N TYR A 236 -5.87 -0.52 8.08
CA TYR A 236 -7.17 -0.62 8.73
C TYR A 236 -7.93 0.69 8.54
N ASN A 237 -9.10 0.60 7.90
CA ASN A 237 -9.93 1.76 7.58
C ASN A 237 -11.42 1.46 7.81
N ASP A 238 -12.23 2.51 7.87
CA ASP A 238 -13.70 2.48 7.98
C ASP A 238 -14.42 2.57 6.61
N TYR A 239 -13.66 2.64 5.52
CA TYR A 239 -14.14 2.58 4.14
C TYR A 239 -13.40 1.47 3.39
N GLN A 240 -14.03 0.96 2.32
CA GLN A 240 -13.42 -0.05 1.46
C GLN A 240 -12.42 0.63 0.53
N PHE A 241 -11.14 0.26 0.63
CA PHE A 241 -10.04 0.82 -0.18
C PHE A 241 -9.42 -0.20 -1.14
N TYR A 242 -9.98 -1.40 -1.20
CA TYR A 242 -9.49 -2.50 -2.03
C TYR A 242 -10.61 -3.13 -2.86
N SER A 243 -10.23 -3.76 -3.96
CA SER A 243 -11.16 -4.55 -4.77
C SER A 243 -11.31 -5.98 -4.21
N ASN A 244 -12.49 -6.59 -4.37
CA ASN A 244 -12.77 -7.94 -3.86
C ASN A 244 -12.18 -9.06 -4.75
N GLY A 245 -11.32 -8.74 -5.73
CA GLY A 245 -10.70 -9.70 -6.63
C GLY A 245 -9.27 -9.31 -7.00
N SER A 246 -8.36 -10.29 -7.07
CA SER A 246 -7.02 -10.04 -7.61
C SER A 246 -7.09 -9.80 -9.11
N THR A 247 -6.84 -8.56 -9.53
CA THR A 247 -6.91 -8.12 -10.93
C THR A 247 -5.53 -8.03 -11.59
N LEU A 248 -4.47 -8.44 -10.89
CA LEU A 248 -3.10 -8.56 -11.45
C LEU A 248 -3.02 -9.53 -12.65
N LEU A 249 -4.06 -10.33 -12.89
CA LEU A 249 -4.19 -11.24 -14.03
C LEU A 249 -5.15 -10.72 -15.12
N SER A 250 -5.86 -9.63 -14.88
CA SER A 250 -6.86 -9.05 -15.79
C SER A 250 -6.47 -7.62 -16.15
N GLY A 251 -6.41 -7.30 -17.45
CA GLY A 251 -6.17 -5.94 -17.94
C GLY A 251 -7.32 -4.96 -17.69
N GLU A 252 -8.26 -5.27 -16.81
CA GLU A 252 -9.42 -4.45 -16.49
C GLU A 252 -9.18 -3.70 -15.18
N SER A 253 -9.22 -2.37 -15.25
CA SER A 253 -9.30 -1.49 -14.08
C SER A 253 -10.71 -1.59 -13.49
N PHE A 254 -10.84 -2.19 -12.32
CA PHE A 254 -12.06 -2.07 -11.54
C PHE A 254 -11.95 -0.81 -10.68
N ASP A 255 -12.55 0.29 -11.17
CA ASP A 255 -12.86 1.41 -10.30
C ASP A 255 -13.82 0.89 -9.21
N THR A 256 -13.35 0.86 -7.97
CA THR A 256 -14.04 0.27 -6.81
C THR A 256 -15.30 1.02 -6.36
N CYS A 257 -15.84 1.90 -7.19
CA CYS A 257 -17.14 2.53 -6.97
C CYS A 257 -18.16 2.06 -8.03
N LEU A 258 -18.42 0.75 -8.10
CA LEU A 258 -19.63 0.26 -8.75
C LEU A 258 -20.81 0.47 -7.79
N LEU A 259 -21.53 1.56 -8.06
CA LEU A 259 -22.84 1.91 -7.53
C LEU A 259 -23.79 0.70 -7.59
N PHE A 260 -24.40 0.37 -6.46
CA PHE A 260 -25.74 -0.22 -6.40
C PHE A 260 -26.62 0.71 -5.58
#